data_AF-A0A442HFZ9-F1
#
_entry.id   AF-A0A442HFZ9-F1
#
_cell.length_a   1.000
_cell.length_b   1.000
_cell.length_c   1.000
_cell.angle_alpha   90.00
_cell.angle_beta   90.00
_cell.angle_gamma   90.00
#
_symmetry.space_group_name_H-M   'P 1'
#
loop_
_entity.id
_entity.type
_entity.pdbx_description
1 polymer ?
#
loop_
_entity_poly.entity_id
_entity_poly.type
_entity_poly.pdbx_seq_one_letter_code
_entity_poly.pdbx_strand_id
1 'polypeptide(L)'
;MDAGTREATVRSASRRYGEVTHIRFSTDELASLKAAAQRDGVTVSEVIRRLVRAEGGHLPVATETLQPAIVELSDQLRRVGINFNQAVRAMNDGRVGYDEDLEQALIAVGDLVRQFREELKAMTLRSRKTKSAKP
;
A
#
# COMPACT_ATOMS: atom_id res chain seq x y z
N MET A 1 -35.72 -11.22 4.85
CA MET A 1 -35.16 -10.12 4.03
C MET A 1 -33.65 -10.06 4.28
N ASP A 2 -32.83 -10.93 3.68
CA ASP A 2 -31.40 -11.07 4.05
C ASP A 2 -30.44 -11.44 2.90
N ALA A 3 -30.90 -11.33 1.64
CA ALA A 3 -30.08 -11.61 0.47
C ALA A 3 -29.31 -10.37 -0.03
N GLY A 4 -29.90 -9.18 0.05
CA GLY A 4 -29.33 -7.94 -0.50
C GLY A 4 -28.07 -7.42 0.22
N THR A 5 -27.97 -7.63 1.53
CA THR A 5 -26.86 -7.10 2.34
C THR A 5 -25.54 -7.86 2.13
N ARG A 6 -25.62 -9.17 1.82
CA ARG A 6 -24.42 -10.00 1.52
C ARG A 6 -23.85 -9.72 0.13
N GLU A 7 -24.68 -9.34 -0.83
CA GLU A 7 -24.25 -9.09 -2.20
C GLU A 7 -23.63 -7.69 -2.37
N ALA A 8 -24.04 -6.72 -1.54
CA ALA A 8 -23.47 -5.37 -1.51
C ALA A 8 -22.05 -5.34 -0.90
N THR A 9 -21.79 -6.17 0.11
CA THR A 9 -20.48 -6.26 0.77
C THR A 9 -19.42 -6.99 -0.08
N VAL A 10 -19.83 -7.91 -0.96
CA VAL A 10 -18.92 -8.56 -1.93
C VAL A 10 -18.59 -7.62 -3.09
N ARG A 11 -19.55 -6.80 -3.55
CA ARG A 11 -19.35 -5.81 -4.63
C ARG A 11 -18.45 -4.64 -4.26
N SER A 12 -18.35 -4.27 -2.98
CA SER A 12 -17.47 -3.17 -2.54
C SER A 12 -15.98 -3.54 -2.49
N ALA A 13 -15.66 -4.84 -2.40
CA ALA A 13 -14.28 -5.33 -2.41
C ALA A 13 -13.71 -5.47 -3.84
N SER A 14 -14.55 -5.70 -4.86
CA SER A 14 -14.10 -5.83 -6.25
C SER A 14 -13.71 -4.51 -6.90
N ARG A 15 -14.26 -3.37 -6.45
CA ARG A 15 -13.95 -2.03 -7.01
C ARG A 15 -12.54 -1.49 -6.71
N ARG A 16 -11.71 -2.18 -5.91
CA ARG A 16 -10.37 -1.68 -5.54
C ARG A 16 -9.27 -2.06 -6.53
N TYR A 17 -9.52 -3.04 -7.40
CA TYR A 17 -8.59 -3.53 -8.43
C TYR A 17 -9.38 -3.85 -9.70
N GLY A 18 -9.18 -3.06 -10.75
CA GLY A 18 -10.00 -3.11 -11.97
C GLY A 18 -9.53 -4.11 -13.02
N GLU A 19 -8.24 -4.46 -13.04
CA GLU A 19 -7.65 -5.28 -14.10
C GLU A 19 -7.51 -6.75 -13.68
N VAL A 20 -7.85 -7.67 -14.59
CA VAL A 20 -7.82 -9.12 -14.38
C VAL A 20 -7.09 -9.77 -15.55
N THR A 21 -6.11 -10.62 -15.23
CA THR A 21 -5.40 -11.46 -16.21
C THR A 21 -5.67 -12.93 -15.90
N HIS A 22 -5.98 -13.72 -16.92
CA HIS A 22 -6.16 -15.17 -16.81
C HIS A 22 -4.84 -15.89 -17.12
N ILE A 23 -4.30 -16.62 -16.15
CA ILE A 23 -3.03 -17.35 -16.27
C ILE A 23 -3.32 -18.85 -16.21
N ARG A 24 -2.73 -19.61 -17.13
CA ARG A 24 -2.78 -21.08 -17.11
C ARG A 24 -1.60 -21.61 -16.30
N PHE A 25 -1.88 -22.59 -15.44
CA PHE A 25 -0.88 -23.33 -14.67
C PHE A 25 -1.04 -24.81 -14.99
N SER A 26 0.07 -25.53 -15.01
CA SER A 26 0.07 -26.99 -14.89
C SER A 26 -0.47 -27.41 -13.51
N THR A 27 -0.77 -28.70 -13.37
CA THR A 27 -1.23 -29.29 -12.10
C THR A 27 -0.22 -29.10 -10.97
N ASP A 28 1.07 -29.28 -11.26
CA ASP A 28 2.14 -29.23 -10.26
C ASP A 28 2.43 -27.78 -9.81
N GLU A 29 2.40 -26.84 -10.75
CA GLU A 29 2.53 -25.41 -10.46
C GLU A 29 1.36 -24.93 -9.59
N LEU A 30 0.13 -25.32 -9.93
CA LEU A 30 -1.04 -24.93 -9.15
C LEU A 30 -1.02 -25.56 -7.75
N ALA A 31 -0.55 -26.80 -7.62
CA ALA A 31 -0.37 -27.46 -6.33
C ALA A 31 0.65 -26.72 -5.45
N SER A 32 1.80 -26.35 -6.03
CA SER A 32 2.85 -25.58 -5.35
C SER A 32 2.34 -24.21 -4.89
N LEU A 33 1.58 -23.53 -5.74
CA LEU A 33 0.97 -22.23 -5.45
C LEU A 33 -0.07 -22.31 -4.32
N LYS A 34 -0.89 -23.37 -4.30
CA LYS A 34 -1.85 -23.64 -3.22
C LYS A 34 -1.15 -23.96 -1.90
N ALA A 35 -0.08 -24.75 -1.93
CA ALA A 35 0.71 -25.06 -0.74
C ALA A 35 1.35 -23.80 -0.16
N ALA A 36 1.86 -22.89 -1.00
CA ALA A 36 2.38 -21.60 -0.57
C ALA A 36 1.30 -20.72 0.06
N ALA A 37 0.13 -20.62 -0.58
CA ALA A 37 -1.01 -19.88 -0.07
C ALA A 37 -1.47 -20.40 1.31
N GLN A 38 -1.50 -21.73 1.48
CA GLN A 38 -1.89 -22.36 2.74
C GLN A 38 -0.87 -22.12 3.86
N ARG A 39 0.42 -22.25 3.57
CA ARG A 39 1.51 -21.98 4.54
C ARG A 39 1.44 -20.56 5.09
N ASP A 40 1.15 -19.61 4.20
CA ASP A 40 1.14 -18.18 4.53
C ASP A 40 -0.24 -17.68 5.01
N GLY A 41 -1.26 -18.55 5.03
CA GLY A 41 -2.63 -18.19 5.43
C GLY A 41 -3.30 -17.16 4.51
N VAL A 42 -2.91 -17.10 3.23
CA VAL A 42 -3.42 -16.14 2.24
C VAL A 42 -4.07 -16.84 1.05
N THR A 43 -4.72 -16.08 0.17
CA THR A 43 -5.24 -16.62 -1.10
C THR A 43 -4.13 -16.81 -2.13
N VAL A 44 -4.34 -17.73 -3.07
CA VAL A 44 -3.46 -17.92 -4.24
C VAL A 44 -3.22 -16.61 -5.01
N SER A 45 -4.29 -15.81 -5.21
CA SER A 45 -4.16 -14.51 -5.87
C SER A 45 -3.26 -13.53 -5.11
N GLU A 46 -3.22 -13.62 -3.77
CA GLU A 46 -2.33 -12.78 -2.96
C GLU A 46 -0.87 -13.20 -3.09
N VAL A 47 -0.58 -14.51 -3.20
CA VAL A 47 0.77 -15.01 -3.49
C VAL A 47 1.27 -14.46 -4.83
N ILE A 48 0.47 -14.58 -5.89
CA ILE A 48 0.82 -14.03 -7.22
C ILE A 48 1.02 -12.52 -7.16
N ARG A 49 0.15 -11.80 -6.44
CA ARG A 49 0.26 -10.35 -6.28
C ARG A 49 1.55 -9.92 -5.57
N ARG A 50 2.01 -10.69 -4.58
CA ARG A 50 3.29 -10.45 -3.91
C ARG A 50 4.47 -10.67 -4.87
N LEU A 51 4.44 -11.73 -5.68
CA LEU A 51 5.47 -12.01 -6.68
C LEU A 51 5.56 -10.88 -7.73
N VAL A 52 4.44 -10.48 -8.32
CA VAL A 52 4.41 -9.39 -9.32
C VAL A 52 4.93 -8.07 -8.73
N ARG A 53 4.60 -7.77 -7.46
CA ARG A 53 5.12 -6.59 -6.77
C ARG A 53 6.62 -6.65 -6.54
N ALA A 54 7.15 -7.80 -6.14
CA ALA A 54 8.57 -7.99 -5.92
C ALA A 54 9.36 -7.80 -7.24
N GLU A 55 8.91 -8.38 -8.34
CA GLU A 55 9.51 -8.21 -9.67
C GLU A 55 9.46 -6.75 -10.16
N GLY A 56 8.37 -6.03 -9.84
CA GLY A 56 8.23 -4.60 -10.17
C GLY A 56 8.97 -3.64 -9.25
N GLY A 57 9.76 -4.13 -8.28
CA GLY A 57 10.43 -3.29 -7.28
C GLY A 57 9.48 -2.58 -6.31
N HIS A 58 8.23 -3.01 -6.22
CA HIS A 58 7.26 -2.45 -5.28
C HIS A 58 7.43 -3.04 -3.89
N LEU A 59 7.25 -2.20 -2.85
CA LEU A 59 7.21 -2.67 -1.48
C LEU A 59 6.12 -3.74 -1.27
N PRO A 60 6.37 -4.73 -0.40
CA PRO A 60 5.43 -5.81 -0.12
C PRO A 60 4.14 -5.27 0.49
N VAL A 61 3.01 -5.88 0.16
CA VAL A 61 1.74 -5.56 0.81
C VAL A 61 1.87 -5.87 2.31
N ALA A 62 1.50 -4.90 3.15
CA ALA A 62 1.50 -5.04 4.59
C ALA A 62 0.69 -6.29 4.99
N THR A 63 1.32 -7.19 5.74
CA THR A 63 0.57 -8.20 6.49
C THR A 63 -0.36 -7.49 7.47
N GLU A 64 -1.44 -8.14 7.90
CA GLU A 64 -2.36 -7.51 8.86
C GLU A 64 -1.68 -7.10 10.17
N THR A 65 -0.60 -7.80 10.55
CA THR A 65 0.22 -7.46 11.70
C THR A 65 1.04 -6.18 11.50
N LEU A 66 1.53 -5.93 10.27
CA LEU A 66 2.35 -4.76 9.93
C LEU A 66 1.52 -3.56 9.45
N GLN A 67 0.26 -3.79 9.08
CA GLN A 67 -0.61 -2.73 8.57
C GLN A 67 -0.77 -1.55 9.53
N PRO A 68 -1.00 -1.74 10.85
CA PRO A 68 -1.08 -0.63 11.80
C PRO A 68 0.22 0.19 11.85
N ALA A 69 1.38 -0.47 11.91
CA ALA A 69 2.68 0.19 11.96
C ALA A 69 2.96 1.01 10.68
N ILE A 70 2.61 0.49 9.51
CA ILE A 70 2.79 1.20 8.22
C ILE A 70 1.85 2.42 8.12
N VAL A 71 0.62 2.31 8.65
CA VAL A 71 -0.31 3.44 8.72
C VAL A 71 0.23 4.51 9.67
N GLU A 72 0.75 4.11 10.83
CA GLU A 72 1.36 5.04 11.79
C GLU A 72 2.57 5.77 11.20
N LEU A 73 3.49 5.05 10.55
CA LEU A 73 4.63 5.64 9.85
C LEU A 73 4.19 6.63 8.75
N SER A 74 3.12 6.29 8.02
CA SER A 74 2.54 7.20 7.02
C SER A 74 1.98 8.49 7.63
N ASP A 75 1.38 8.41 8.83
CA ASP A 75 0.88 9.59 9.54
C ASP A 75 2.03 10.44 10.11
N GLN A 76 3.08 9.81 10.63
CA GLN A 76 4.28 10.52 11.07
C GLN A 76 4.91 11.32 9.92
N LEU A 77 5.08 10.71 8.75
CA LEU A 77 5.59 11.41 7.55
C LEU A 77 4.67 12.54 7.10
N ARG A 78 3.34 12.37 7.19
CA ARG A 78 2.39 13.44 6.91
C ARG A 78 2.62 14.64 7.84
N ARG A 79 2.84 14.40 9.14
CA ARG A 79 3.10 15.47 10.12
C ARG A 79 4.40 16.20 9.84
N VAL A 80 5.46 15.46 9.48
CA VAL A 80 6.73 16.06 9.06
C VAL A 80 6.52 16.98 7.85
N GLY A 81 5.80 16.52 6.83
CA GLY A 81 5.48 17.33 5.64
C GLY A 81 4.66 18.59 5.96
N ILE A 82 3.74 18.53 6.93
CA ILE A 82 2.96 19.71 7.37
C ILE A 82 3.89 20.74 8.02
N ASN A 83 4.73 20.33 8.97
CA ASN A 83 5.68 21.22 9.65
C ASN A 83 6.65 21.87 8.66
N PHE A 84 7.08 21.09 7.67
CA PHE A 84 7.96 21.54 6.62
C PHE A 84 7.33 22.63 5.73
N ASN A 85 6.10 22.39 5.27
CA ASN A 85 5.36 23.36 4.48
C ASN A 85 5.06 24.64 5.29
N GLN A 86 4.91 24.54 6.61
CA GLN A 86 4.83 25.72 7.48
C GLN A 86 6.15 26.49 7.54
N ALA A 87 7.28 25.80 7.66
CA ALA A 87 8.60 26.43 7.65
C ALA A 87 8.86 27.18 6.33
N VAL A 88 8.60 26.53 5.18
CA VAL A 88 8.72 27.16 3.85
C VAL A 88 7.82 28.39 3.73
N ARG A 89 6.56 28.31 4.19
CA ARG A 89 5.66 29.48 4.19
C ARG A 89 6.17 30.62 5.06
N ALA A 90 6.68 30.30 6.24
CA ALA A 90 7.25 31.32 7.13
C ALA A 90 8.48 32.00 6.53
N MET A 91 9.30 31.25 5.77
CA MET A 91 10.41 31.79 5.00
C MET A 91 9.91 32.71 3.87
N ASN A 92 8.92 32.25 3.08
CA ASN A 92 8.34 33.03 1.98
C ASN A 92 7.64 34.31 2.44
N ASP A 93 7.11 34.34 3.67
CA ASP A 93 6.56 35.54 4.31
C ASP A 93 7.65 36.58 4.70
N GLY A 94 8.91 36.33 4.36
CA GLY A 94 10.05 37.24 4.62
C GLY A 94 10.57 37.17 6.05
N ARG A 95 10.18 36.17 6.85
CA ARG A 95 10.67 36.00 8.24
C ARG A 95 12.06 35.35 8.32
N VAL A 96 12.58 34.87 7.17
CA VAL A 96 13.90 34.25 7.02
C VAL A 96 14.51 34.78 5.73
N GLY A 97 15.83 35.03 5.71
CA GLY A 97 16.53 35.44 4.50
C GLY A 97 16.41 34.38 3.40
N TYR A 98 16.22 34.82 2.16
CA TYR A 98 16.20 33.93 1.01
C TYR A 98 17.60 33.32 0.80
N ASP A 99 17.63 32.00 0.66
CA ASP A 99 18.83 31.21 0.38
C ASP A 99 18.44 30.13 -0.64
N GLU A 100 19.07 30.18 -1.81
CA GLU A 100 18.78 29.30 -2.95
C GLU A 100 19.17 27.84 -2.66
N ASP A 101 20.28 27.61 -1.94
CA ASP A 101 20.71 26.26 -1.57
C ASP A 101 19.74 25.65 -0.56
N LEU A 102 19.25 26.47 0.37
CA LEU A 102 18.22 26.05 1.32
C LEU A 102 16.90 25.73 0.60
N GLU A 103 16.46 26.54 -0.35
CA GLU A 103 15.26 26.26 -1.15
C GLU A 103 15.38 24.92 -1.90
N GLN A 104 16.50 24.67 -2.58
CA GLN A 104 16.74 23.43 -3.31
C GLN A 104 16.81 22.21 -2.40
N ALA A 105 17.49 22.33 -1.25
CA ALA A 105 17.52 21.28 -0.24
C ALA A 105 16.11 20.98 0.27
N LEU A 106 15.28 22.02 0.45
CA LEU A 106 13.92 21.83 0.93
C LEU A 106 13.03 21.12 -0.11
N ILE A 107 13.14 21.50 -1.39
CA ILE A 107 12.41 20.84 -2.49
C ILE A 107 12.80 19.35 -2.55
N ALA A 108 14.10 19.04 -2.52
CA ALA A 108 14.60 17.67 -2.58
C ALA A 108 14.09 16.79 -1.44
N VAL A 109 14.09 17.32 -0.20
CA VAL A 109 13.54 16.61 0.97
C VAL A 109 12.03 16.41 0.82
N GLY A 110 11.30 17.42 0.32
CA GLY A 110 9.86 17.34 0.07
C GLY A 110 9.49 16.24 -0.91
N ASP A 111 10.24 16.13 -2.02
CA ASP A 111 10.01 15.09 -3.03
C ASP A 111 10.35 13.68 -2.50
N LEU A 112 11.44 13.53 -1.74
CA LEU A 112 11.79 12.26 -1.13
C LEU A 112 10.72 11.79 -0.13
N VAL A 113 10.23 12.68 0.73
CA VAL A 113 9.15 12.37 1.68
C VAL A 113 7.86 12.00 0.94
N ARG A 114 7.55 12.67 -0.17
CA ARG A 114 6.38 12.36 -1.00
C ARG A 114 6.49 10.98 -1.64
N GLN A 115 7.64 10.66 -2.22
CA GLN A 115 7.90 9.34 -2.81
C GLN A 115 7.73 8.24 -1.76
N PHE A 116 8.39 8.37 -0.62
CA PHE A 116 8.36 7.37 0.44
C PHE A 116 6.94 7.16 1.01
N ARG A 117 6.16 8.24 1.12
CA ARG A 117 4.75 8.16 1.51
C ARG A 117 3.89 7.38 0.52
N GLU A 118 4.05 7.61 -0.78
CA GLU A 118 3.28 6.86 -1.80
C GLU A 118 3.68 5.37 -1.82
N GLU A 119 4.95 5.05 -1.58
CA GLU A 119 5.41 3.67 -1.42
C GLU A 119 4.78 3.00 -0.19
N LEU A 120 4.81 3.63 0.98
CA LEU A 120 4.17 3.10 2.20
C LEU A 120 2.64 2.96 2.03
N LYS A 121 1.99 3.92 1.39
CA LYS A 121 0.56 3.84 1.06
C LYS A 121 0.27 2.67 0.14
N ALA A 122 1.14 2.38 -0.83
CA ALA A 122 1.01 1.20 -1.68
C ALA A 122 1.12 -0.12 -0.88
N MET A 123 1.85 -0.13 0.24
CA MET A 123 1.86 -1.28 1.16
C MET A 123 0.56 -1.45 1.94
N THR A 124 -0.18 -0.37 2.24
CA THR A 124 -1.45 -0.44 3.01
C THR A 124 -2.63 -1.05 2.23
N LEU A 125 -2.45 -1.37 0.95
CA LEU A 125 -3.48 -1.96 0.10
C LEU A 125 -3.84 -3.39 0.54
N ARG A 126 -4.87 -3.53 1.40
CA ARG A 126 -5.32 -4.78 2.05
C ARG A 126 -4.92 -6.09 1.33
N SER A 127 -4.23 -6.95 2.06
CA SER A 127 -3.99 -8.36 1.72
C SER A 127 -5.31 -9.13 1.59
N ARG A 128 -5.47 -9.98 0.57
CA ARG A 128 -6.62 -10.89 0.47
C ARG A 128 -6.41 -12.12 1.37
N LYS A 129 -7.10 -12.14 2.51
CA LYS A 129 -7.28 -13.35 3.32
C LYS A 129 -8.22 -14.35 2.65
N THR A 130 -7.98 -15.62 2.92
CA THR A 130 -8.99 -16.67 2.71
C THR A 130 -10.19 -16.35 3.59
N LYS A 131 -11.41 -16.33 3.01
CA LYS A 131 -12.62 -16.33 3.83
C LYS A 131 -12.60 -17.64 4.62
N SER A 132 -12.51 -17.57 5.94
CA SER A 132 -12.75 -18.72 6.80
C SER A 132 -14.13 -19.29 6.43
N ALA A 133 -14.17 -20.54 6.00
CA ALA A 133 -15.43 -21.25 5.84
C ALA A 133 -16.17 -21.16 7.17
N LYS A 134 -17.36 -20.55 7.15
CA LYS A 134 -18.24 -20.50 8.31
C LYS A 134 -18.72 -21.94 8.58
N PRO A 135 -18.74 -22.43 9.83
CA PRO A 135 -19.26 -23.75 10.15
C PRO A 135 -20.73 -23.90 9.76
#